data_AF-A0AAW0PM12-F1
#
_entry.id   AF-A0AAW0PM12-F1
#
_cell.length_a   1.000
_cell.length_b   1.000
_cell.length_c   1.000
_cell.angle_alpha   90.00
_cell.angle_beta   90.00
_cell.angle_gamma   90.00
#
_symmetry.space_group_name_H-M   'P 1'
#
loop_
_entity.id
_entity.type
_entity.pdbx_description
1 polymer ?
#
loop_
_entity_poly.entity_id
_entity_poly.type
_entity_poly.pdbx_seq_one_letter_code
_entity_poly.pdbx_strand_id
1 'polypeptide(L)'
;MFSVGLLFFSLTFLGYFPVYSTSAGHLRNMDSLIRAVKQVEEANPGLSPLALVRALRRIAGHDDAMTVHFLGTSHIFTDSAGLETAILNTSSFSFFDKAIHHIVTDNGEERGVVLAPDGTTVALAPLMLGIEAGLNAWTERTTPAPGLFSLTLGRTLGLTFLSLQDFPASYRLGPNGCWDNVEYPKMFKLYYTPTLATSAVLSGGMDGLVLGNHLSNLPKSEALPPLSDILTGYYLFDLQVGQGLDGETDKISPKRRQLSRMILEPLDLQNEVMETLKLVWKLEKTEWIAFDTGIGQAVKEGLKSLYAGIGTALRSYPDVSGEQSLTKVPRSLSLCLWITCLSITPTPPPLPACPSLTAPGT
;
A
#
# COMPACT_ATOMS: atom_id res chain seq x y z
N MET A 1 -71.96 19.79 -2.05
CA MET A 1 -70.49 19.77 -1.94
C MET A 1 -69.97 18.59 -2.74
N PHE A 2 -68.79 18.76 -3.34
CA PHE A 2 -68.39 18.27 -4.65
C PHE A 2 -68.20 16.76 -4.85
N SER A 3 -68.46 16.36 -6.10
CA SER A 3 -68.11 15.14 -6.83
C SER A 3 -66.68 14.63 -6.58
N VAL A 4 -66.52 13.33 -6.33
CA VAL A 4 -65.22 12.63 -6.35
C VAL A 4 -65.19 11.75 -7.59
N GLY A 5 -64.43 12.19 -8.59
CA GLY A 5 -64.22 11.50 -9.86
C GLY A 5 -63.24 10.33 -9.75
N LEU A 6 -63.51 9.31 -10.56
CA LEU A 6 -62.62 8.20 -10.89
C LEU A 6 -61.20 8.68 -11.24
N LEU A 7 -60.19 8.08 -10.63
CA LEU A 7 -58.82 8.07 -11.14
C LEU A 7 -58.39 6.62 -11.41
N PHE A 8 -58.18 6.35 -12.69
CA PHE A 8 -57.60 5.12 -13.24
C PHE A 8 -56.15 4.97 -12.76
N PHE A 9 -55.83 3.87 -12.08
CA PHE A 9 -54.44 3.44 -11.88
C PHE A 9 -54.10 2.37 -12.91
N SER A 10 -53.32 2.73 -13.94
CA SER A 10 -52.72 1.79 -14.87
C SER A 10 -51.54 1.08 -14.20
N LEU A 11 -51.66 -0.23 -13.97
CA LEU A 11 -50.53 -1.09 -13.59
C LEU A 11 -49.58 -1.23 -14.79
N THR A 12 -48.42 -0.58 -14.74
CA THR A 12 -47.28 -0.92 -15.60
C THR A 12 -46.42 -1.96 -14.87
N PHE A 13 -46.51 -3.19 -15.35
CA PHE A 13 -45.70 -4.32 -14.92
C PHE A 13 -44.29 -4.16 -15.49
N LEU A 14 -43.40 -3.46 -14.78
CA LEU A 14 -41.97 -3.43 -15.10
C LEU A 14 -41.34 -4.71 -14.54
N GLY A 15 -41.05 -5.64 -15.44
CA GLY A 15 -40.35 -6.89 -15.13
C GLY A 15 -39.01 -6.60 -14.47
N TYR A 16 -38.85 -7.08 -13.23
CA TYR A 16 -37.55 -7.22 -12.58
C TYR A 16 -36.75 -8.27 -13.37
N PHE A 17 -35.91 -7.81 -14.29
CA PHE A 17 -34.74 -8.59 -14.69
C PHE A 17 -33.72 -8.47 -13.56
N PRO A 18 -33.40 -9.55 -12.82
CA PRO A 18 -32.21 -9.52 -12.00
C PRO A 18 -31.03 -9.43 -12.96
N VAL A 19 -30.47 -8.23 -13.10
CA VAL A 19 -29.15 -8.06 -13.69
C VAL A 19 -28.20 -8.77 -12.73
N TYR A 20 -27.87 -10.02 -13.06
CA TYR A 20 -26.71 -10.67 -12.52
C TYR A 20 -25.50 -9.87 -13.00
N SER A 21 -25.07 -8.89 -12.21
CA SER A 21 -23.74 -8.29 -12.36
C SER A 21 -22.73 -9.38 -12.09
N THR A 22 -22.30 -10.06 -13.15
CA THR A 22 -21.10 -10.90 -13.10
C THR A 22 -19.94 -9.95 -12.80
N SER A 23 -19.48 -9.92 -11.55
CA SER A 23 -18.28 -9.19 -11.18
C SER A 23 -17.11 -9.85 -11.89
N ALA A 24 -16.75 -9.34 -13.07
CA ALA A 24 -15.44 -9.59 -13.66
C ALA A 24 -14.42 -8.91 -12.73
N GLY A 25 -14.01 -9.63 -11.69
CA GLY A 25 -13.06 -9.14 -10.69
C GLY A 25 -11.77 -8.70 -11.38
N HIS A 26 -11.42 -7.42 -11.25
CA HIS A 26 -10.21 -6.86 -11.83
C HIS A 26 -8.98 -7.42 -11.12
N LEU A 27 -7.90 -7.57 -11.88
CA LEU A 27 -6.64 -8.09 -11.35
C LEU A 27 -6.00 -7.05 -10.42
N ARG A 28 -5.65 -7.48 -9.22
CA ARG A 28 -5.01 -6.68 -8.16
C ARG A 28 -3.51 -6.91 -8.16
N ASN A 29 -2.86 -6.63 -9.29
CA ASN A 29 -1.40 -6.64 -9.42
C ASN A 29 -0.86 -5.26 -9.80
N MET A 30 0.44 -5.07 -9.57
CA MET A 30 1.12 -3.80 -9.82
C MET A 30 1.04 -3.36 -11.29
N ASP A 31 1.13 -4.28 -12.24
CA ASP A 31 1.00 -3.97 -13.66
C ASP A 31 -0.37 -3.39 -14.01
N SER A 32 -1.43 -3.88 -13.36
CA SER A 32 -2.78 -3.38 -13.55
C SER A 32 -2.97 -2.00 -12.93
N LEU A 33 -2.33 -1.73 -11.78
CA LEU A 33 -2.25 -0.37 -11.22
C LEU A 33 -1.55 0.58 -12.19
N ILE A 34 -0.35 0.22 -12.66
CA ILE A 34 0.46 1.05 -13.56
C ILE A 34 -0.32 1.34 -14.85
N ARG A 35 -0.99 0.32 -15.41
CA ARG A 35 -1.82 0.49 -16.62
C ARG A 35 -3.02 1.40 -16.36
N ALA A 36 -3.68 1.28 -15.22
CA ALA A 36 -4.80 2.13 -14.85
C ALA A 36 -4.37 3.60 -14.68
N VAL A 37 -3.24 3.84 -14.02
CA VAL A 37 -2.62 5.17 -13.87
C VAL A 37 -2.27 5.75 -15.25
N LYS A 38 -1.61 4.97 -16.09
CA LYS A 38 -1.21 5.39 -17.44
C LYS A 38 -2.41 5.79 -18.30
N GLN A 39 -3.51 5.05 -18.23
CA GLN A 39 -4.75 5.40 -18.95
C GLN A 39 -5.31 6.76 -18.53
N VAL A 40 -5.25 7.11 -17.23
CA VAL A 40 -5.69 8.42 -16.74
C VAL A 40 -4.76 9.52 -17.27
N GLU A 41 -3.45 9.28 -17.27
CA GLU A 41 -2.45 10.25 -17.77
C GLU A 41 -2.58 10.48 -19.28
N GLU A 42 -2.76 9.42 -20.08
CA GLU A 42 -2.98 9.50 -21.53
C GLU A 42 -4.29 10.22 -21.88
N ALA A 43 -5.34 10.03 -21.08
CA ALA A 43 -6.62 10.71 -21.25
C ALA A 43 -6.56 12.21 -20.84
N ASN A 44 -5.55 12.62 -20.07
CA ASN A 44 -5.40 13.98 -19.56
C ASN A 44 -3.99 14.53 -19.83
N PRO A 45 -3.66 14.89 -21.08
CA PRO A 45 -2.34 15.43 -21.42
C PRO A 45 -1.99 16.66 -20.56
N GLY A 46 -0.80 16.66 -19.97
CA GLY A 46 -0.34 17.74 -19.09
C GLY A 46 -0.77 17.59 -17.62
N LEU A 47 -1.47 16.52 -17.26
CA LEU A 47 -1.76 16.19 -15.87
C LEU A 47 -0.45 16.02 -15.07
N SER A 48 -0.27 16.83 -14.03
CA SER A 48 0.87 16.66 -13.15
C SER A 48 0.72 15.40 -12.27
N PRO A 49 1.81 14.66 -11.99
CA PRO A 49 1.74 13.49 -11.11
C PRO A 49 1.26 13.85 -9.70
N LEU A 50 1.60 15.05 -9.21
CA LEU A 50 1.13 15.54 -7.90
C LEU A 50 -0.40 15.71 -7.86
N ALA A 51 -0.99 16.28 -8.93
CA ALA A 51 -2.44 16.42 -9.03
C ALA A 51 -3.15 15.05 -9.09
N LEU A 52 -2.56 14.08 -9.81
CA LEU A 52 -3.10 12.73 -9.89
C LEU A 52 -3.09 12.03 -8.53
N VAL A 53 -1.96 12.05 -7.81
CA VAL A 53 -1.88 11.41 -6.48
C VAL A 53 -2.83 12.06 -5.48
N ARG A 54 -2.98 13.40 -5.51
CA ARG A 54 -3.98 14.12 -4.69
C ARG A 54 -5.41 13.67 -4.99
N ALA A 55 -5.77 13.53 -6.26
CA ALA A 55 -7.09 13.04 -6.65
C ALA A 55 -7.32 11.58 -6.19
N LEU A 56 -6.31 10.72 -6.32
CA LEU A 56 -6.37 9.34 -5.81
C LEU A 56 -6.56 9.30 -4.29
N ARG A 57 -5.83 10.13 -3.54
CA ARG A 57 -5.97 10.26 -2.08
C ARG A 57 -7.38 10.71 -1.69
N ARG A 58 -7.94 11.67 -2.43
CA ARG A 58 -9.31 12.15 -2.24
C ARG A 58 -10.35 11.06 -2.49
N ILE A 59 -10.26 10.37 -3.62
CA ILE A 59 -11.17 9.27 -3.99
C ILE A 59 -11.15 8.16 -2.93
N ALA A 60 -9.99 7.92 -2.31
CA ALA A 60 -9.81 6.91 -1.29
C ALA A 60 -10.29 7.31 0.11
N GLY A 61 -10.70 8.56 0.31
CA GLY A 61 -11.10 9.08 1.62
C GLY A 61 -9.96 9.21 2.62
N HIS A 62 -8.70 9.30 2.17
CA HIS A 62 -7.52 9.41 3.04
C HIS A 62 -7.17 10.88 3.37
N ASP A 63 -8.18 11.71 3.66
CA ASP A 63 -8.05 13.07 4.23
C ASP A 63 -8.24 12.97 5.77
N ASP A 64 -7.32 12.29 6.46
CA ASP A 64 -7.27 12.27 7.92
C ASP A 64 -6.46 13.45 8.50
N ALA A 65 -6.55 13.67 9.82
CA ALA A 65 -5.88 14.80 10.48
C ALA A 65 -4.35 14.85 10.23
N MET A 66 -3.69 13.70 10.12
CA MET A 66 -2.24 13.59 9.88
C MET A 66 -1.91 13.94 8.43
N THR A 67 -2.66 13.39 7.47
CA THR A 67 -2.49 13.70 6.04
C THR A 67 -2.78 15.16 5.75
N VAL A 68 -3.85 15.73 6.30
CA VAL A 68 -4.18 17.15 6.15
C VAL A 68 -3.12 18.05 6.78
N HIS A 69 -2.54 17.63 7.92
CA HIS A 69 -1.47 18.39 8.57
C HIS A 69 -0.22 18.55 7.69
N PHE A 70 0.21 17.50 6.99
CA PHE A 70 1.43 17.53 6.18
C PHE A 70 1.22 17.88 4.71
N LEU A 71 0.12 17.42 4.10
CA LEU A 71 -0.12 17.51 2.66
C LEU A 71 -1.19 18.56 2.30
N GLY A 72 -1.86 19.11 3.31
CA GLY A 72 -3.04 19.95 3.13
C GLY A 72 -4.25 19.15 2.66
N THR A 73 -5.41 19.80 2.65
CA THR A 73 -6.65 19.14 2.28
C THR A 73 -6.75 18.91 0.78
N SER A 74 -7.09 17.69 0.38
CA SER A 74 -7.11 17.29 -1.03
C SER A 74 -8.12 18.10 -1.88
N HIS A 75 -9.20 18.59 -1.27
CA HIS A 75 -10.30 19.30 -1.94
C HIS A 75 -10.03 20.79 -2.25
N ILE A 76 -8.99 21.40 -1.67
CA ILE A 76 -8.70 22.82 -1.87
C ILE A 76 -8.10 23.07 -3.27
N PHE A 77 -7.58 22.04 -3.92
CA PHE A 77 -6.92 22.16 -5.22
C PHE A 77 -7.95 22.00 -6.36
N THR A 78 -8.23 23.11 -7.05
CA THR A 78 -9.37 23.34 -7.95
C THR A 78 -9.43 22.49 -9.22
N ASP A 79 -8.33 21.83 -9.63
CA ASP A 79 -8.30 20.97 -10.82
C ASP A 79 -8.73 19.50 -10.54
N SER A 80 -9.10 19.18 -9.29
CA SER A 80 -9.38 17.80 -8.87
C SER A 80 -10.76 17.27 -9.25
N ALA A 81 -11.81 18.10 -9.27
CA ALA A 81 -13.19 17.61 -9.47
C ALA A 81 -13.46 17.06 -10.89
N GLY A 82 -12.87 17.68 -11.91
CA GLY A 82 -12.92 17.17 -13.29
C GLY A 82 -12.08 15.90 -13.44
N LEU A 83 -10.93 15.84 -12.77
CA LEU A 83 -10.05 14.68 -12.76
C LEU A 83 -10.64 13.49 -12.01
N GLU A 84 -11.35 13.71 -10.91
CA GLU A 84 -12.12 12.68 -10.20
C GLU A 84 -13.12 12.06 -11.17
N THR A 85 -13.94 12.89 -11.82
CA THR A 85 -14.91 12.40 -12.80
C THR A 85 -14.21 11.64 -13.93
N ALA A 86 -13.04 12.10 -14.40
CA ALA A 86 -12.26 11.38 -15.40
C ALA A 86 -11.77 10.01 -14.89
N ILE A 87 -11.22 9.93 -13.67
CA ILE A 87 -10.78 8.69 -13.02
C ILE A 87 -11.96 7.73 -12.85
N LEU A 88 -13.09 8.24 -12.35
CA LEU A 88 -14.34 7.49 -12.13
C LEU A 88 -14.97 7.00 -13.45
N ASN A 89 -14.74 7.71 -14.56
CA ASN A 89 -15.23 7.33 -15.89
C ASN A 89 -14.27 6.44 -16.67
N THR A 90 -13.04 6.22 -16.17
CA THR A 90 -12.12 5.29 -16.83
C THR A 90 -12.65 3.86 -16.76
N SER A 91 -12.33 3.05 -17.78
CA SER A 91 -12.60 1.60 -17.74
C SER A 91 -11.90 0.91 -16.56
N SER A 92 -10.90 1.56 -15.96
CA SER A 92 -10.17 1.11 -14.78
C SER A 92 -10.75 1.62 -13.44
N PHE A 93 -11.88 2.34 -13.43
CA PHE A 93 -12.48 2.85 -12.18
C PHE A 93 -12.73 1.77 -11.13
N SER A 94 -13.23 0.60 -11.54
CA SER A 94 -13.51 -0.49 -10.60
C SER A 94 -12.24 -1.06 -9.94
N PHE A 95 -11.07 -0.84 -10.55
CA PHE A 95 -9.79 -1.09 -9.91
C PHE A 95 -9.55 -0.07 -8.80
N PHE A 96 -9.65 1.24 -9.09
CA PHE A 96 -9.41 2.29 -8.10
C PHE A 96 -10.39 2.26 -6.91
N ASP A 97 -11.68 2.01 -7.16
CA ASP A 97 -12.70 1.84 -6.13
C ASP A 97 -12.30 0.81 -5.06
N LYS A 98 -11.68 -0.30 -5.48
CA LYS A 98 -11.26 -1.41 -4.60
C LYS A 98 -9.80 -1.34 -4.14
N ALA A 99 -8.94 -0.67 -4.89
CA ALA A 99 -7.49 -0.69 -4.71
C ALA A 99 -6.95 0.49 -3.90
N ILE A 100 -7.67 1.61 -3.79
CA ILE A 100 -7.17 2.76 -3.01
C ILE A 100 -7.77 2.81 -1.59
N HIS A 101 -8.97 2.26 -1.39
CA HIS A 101 -9.51 2.05 -0.04
C HIS A 101 -8.80 0.88 0.64
N HIS A 102 -7.92 1.20 1.60
CA HIS A 102 -7.34 0.18 2.47
C HIS A 102 -8.33 -0.17 3.58
N ILE A 103 -8.72 -1.43 3.64
CA ILE A 103 -9.62 -1.99 4.66
C ILE A 103 -9.33 -3.48 4.81
N VAL A 104 -9.33 -3.96 6.05
CA VAL A 104 -9.41 -5.38 6.34
C VAL A 104 -10.84 -5.70 6.75
N THR A 105 -11.49 -6.61 6.05
CA THR A 105 -12.88 -7.01 6.35
C THR A 105 -12.92 -8.09 7.44
N ASP A 106 -14.10 -8.30 8.02
CA ASP A 106 -14.32 -9.32 9.07
C ASP A 106 -13.93 -10.74 8.64
N ASN A 107 -13.92 -11.03 7.34
CA ASN A 107 -13.54 -12.34 6.80
C ASN A 107 -12.03 -12.51 6.57
N GLY A 108 -11.23 -11.50 6.91
CA GLY A 108 -9.78 -11.46 6.74
C GLY A 108 -9.30 -11.03 5.35
N GLU A 109 -10.19 -10.65 4.42
CA GLU A 109 -9.81 -10.04 3.14
C GLU A 109 -9.20 -8.65 3.40
N GLU A 110 -7.98 -8.42 2.93
CA GLU A 110 -7.34 -7.11 2.91
C GLU A 110 -7.49 -6.48 1.51
N ARG A 111 -8.19 -5.36 1.47
CA ARG A 111 -8.40 -4.50 0.30
C ARG A 111 -7.40 -3.35 0.31
N GLY A 112 -7.26 -2.69 -0.83
CA GLY A 112 -6.27 -1.63 -0.96
C GLY A 112 -4.82 -2.10 -1.14
N VAL A 113 -4.63 -3.39 -1.43
CA VAL A 113 -3.31 -4.01 -1.68
C VAL A 113 -3.22 -4.62 -3.08
N VAL A 114 -2.00 -4.70 -3.60
CA VAL A 114 -1.68 -5.30 -4.91
C VAL A 114 -0.51 -6.28 -4.81
N LEU A 115 -0.50 -7.28 -5.68
CA LEU A 115 0.63 -8.19 -5.87
C LEU A 115 1.70 -7.51 -6.72
N ALA A 116 2.91 -7.37 -6.18
CA ALA A 116 4.07 -6.90 -6.91
C ALA A 116 4.75 -8.04 -7.70
N PRO A 117 5.52 -7.73 -8.76
CA PRO A 117 6.17 -8.74 -9.61
C PRO A 117 7.15 -9.66 -8.86
N ASP A 118 7.67 -9.20 -7.73
CA ASP A 118 8.60 -9.94 -6.87
C ASP A 118 7.90 -10.86 -5.85
N GLY A 119 6.57 -11.02 -5.97
CA GLY A 119 5.74 -11.83 -5.10
C GLY A 119 5.35 -11.16 -3.78
N THR A 120 5.83 -9.95 -3.51
CA THR A 120 5.42 -9.20 -2.31
C THR A 120 4.03 -8.59 -2.50
N THR A 121 3.34 -8.35 -1.39
CA THR A 121 2.05 -7.64 -1.39
C THR A 121 2.27 -6.24 -0.86
N VAL A 122 1.69 -5.24 -1.51
CA VAL A 122 1.95 -3.82 -1.26
C VAL A 122 0.63 -3.09 -1.04
N ALA A 123 0.49 -2.41 0.10
CA ALA A 123 -0.63 -1.50 0.33
C ALA A 123 -0.44 -0.18 -0.39
N LEU A 124 -1.46 0.24 -1.15
CA LEU A 124 -1.36 1.43 -1.99
C LEU A 124 -1.46 2.74 -1.20
N ALA A 125 -2.23 2.77 -0.12
CA ALA A 125 -2.42 4.00 0.67
C ALA A 125 -1.09 4.60 1.18
N PRO A 126 -0.26 3.88 1.98
CA PRO A 126 1.01 4.43 2.46
C PRO A 126 2.03 4.66 1.33
N LEU A 127 1.99 3.87 0.26
CA LEU A 127 2.80 4.08 -0.95
C LEU A 127 2.49 5.44 -1.60
N MET A 128 1.21 5.72 -1.85
CA MET A 128 0.76 6.96 -2.50
C MET A 128 1.00 8.18 -1.61
N LEU A 129 0.83 8.06 -0.28
CA LEU A 129 1.16 9.14 0.65
C LEU A 129 2.64 9.52 0.61
N GLY A 130 3.54 8.54 0.51
CA GLY A 130 4.97 8.80 0.37
C GLY A 130 5.31 9.51 -0.94
N ILE A 131 4.71 9.07 -2.04
CA ILE A 131 4.86 9.72 -3.36
C ILE A 131 4.35 11.18 -3.31
N GLU A 132 3.15 11.42 -2.75
CA GLU A 132 2.60 12.78 -2.62
C GLU A 132 3.51 13.69 -1.80
N ALA A 133 4.00 13.21 -0.66
CA ALA A 133 4.92 13.96 0.19
C ALA A 133 6.20 14.34 -0.57
N GLY A 134 6.78 13.40 -1.33
CA GLY A 134 7.97 13.65 -2.16
C GLY A 134 7.74 14.65 -3.28
N LEU A 135 6.63 14.52 -4.01
CA LEU A 135 6.26 15.44 -5.10
C LEU A 135 5.93 16.85 -4.58
N ASN A 136 5.25 16.94 -3.44
CA ASN A 136 4.94 18.21 -2.80
C ASN A 136 6.22 18.92 -2.34
N ALA A 137 7.11 18.18 -1.67
CA ALA A 137 8.43 18.64 -1.26
C ALA A 137 9.29 19.15 -2.42
N TRP A 138 9.30 18.43 -3.55
CA TRP A 138 10.00 18.85 -4.76
C TRP A 138 9.46 20.17 -5.31
N THR A 139 8.13 20.33 -5.32
CA THR A 139 7.43 21.53 -5.78
C THR A 139 7.70 22.72 -4.86
N GLU A 140 7.61 22.52 -3.55
CA GLU A 140 7.80 23.55 -2.51
C GLU A 140 9.27 23.87 -2.20
N ARG A 141 10.21 23.06 -2.72
CA ARG A 141 11.66 23.18 -2.47
C ARG A 141 12.04 22.88 -1.02
N THR A 142 11.36 21.93 -0.42
CA THR A 142 11.54 21.55 0.98
C THR A 142 12.11 20.14 1.07
N THR A 143 13.41 20.03 1.31
CA THR A 143 14.11 18.74 1.50
C THR A 143 14.71 18.66 2.90
N PRO A 144 14.47 17.59 3.68
CA PRO A 144 13.68 16.39 3.32
C PRO A 144 12.17 16.68 3.24
N ALA A 145 11.43 15.78 2.60
CA ALA A 145 9.97 15.92 2.49
C ALA A 145 9.30 15.93 3.87
N PRO A 146 8.54 16.99 4.23
CA PRO A 146 7.88 17.08 5.53
C PRO A 146 6.95 15.90 5.80
N GLY A 147 7.06 15.31 6.99
CA GLY A 147 6.16 14.23 7.42
C GLY A 147 6.31 12.91 6.68
N LEU A 148 7.30 12.76 5.79
CA LEU A 148 7.46 11.57 4.95
C LEU A 148 7.48 10.28 5.77
N PHE A 149 8.28 10.22 6.83
CA PHE A 149 8.30 9.06 7.73
C PHE A 149 6.96 8.86 8.44
N SER A 150 6.39 9.93 9.01
CA SER A 150 5.13 9.88 9.75
C SER A 150 3.95 9.36 8.92
N LEU A 151 3.86 9.80 7.65
CA LEU A 151 2.78 9.44 6.72
C LEU A 151 2.92 8.00 6.18
N THR A 152 4.14 7.49 6.04
CA THR A 152 4.40 6.20 5.39
C THR A 152 4.52 5.05 6.39
N LEU A 153 5.20 5.26 7.52
CA LEU A 153 5.52 4.22 8.50
C LEU A 153 5.23 4.64 9.93
N GLY A 154 5.63 5.85 10.33
CA GLY A 154 5.68 6.29 11.73
C GLY A 154 4.33 6.18 12.45
N ARG A 155 3.23 6.63 11.82
CA ARG A 155 1.89 6.56 12.43
C ARG A 155 1.48 5.11 12.63
N THR A 156 1.61 4.27 11.61
CA THR A 156 1.21 2.86 11.67
C THR A 156 2.03 2.08 12.69
N LEU A 157 3.36 2.27 12.69
CA LEU A 157 4.26 1.64 13.67
C LEU A 157 3.94 2.09 15.10
N GLY A 158 3.75 3.39 15.31
CA GLY A 158 3.40 3.92 16.62
C GLY A 158 2.08 3.34 17.14
N LEU A 159 1.03 3.38 16.32
CA LEU A 159 -0.30 2.91 16.72
C LEU A 159 -0.35 1.39 16.91
N THR A 160 0.34 0.60 16.08
CA THR A 160 0.38 -0.86 16.28
C THR A 160 1.14 -1.23 17.56
N PHE A 161 2.23 -0.55 17.89
CA PHE A 161 2.97 -0.82 19.12
C PHE A 161 2.22 -0.36 20.37
N LEU A 162 1.52 0.77 20.29
CA LEU A 162 0.64 1.27 21.34
C LEU A 162 -0.52 0.29 21.60
N SER A 163 -1.27 -0.06 20.56
CA SER A 163 -2.48 -0.91 20.68
C SER A 163 -2.18 -2.34 21.13
N LEU A 164 -0.99 -2.84 20.85
CA LEU A 164 -0.58 -4.21 21.17
C LEU A 164 0.53 -4.27 22.23
N GLN A 165 0.67 -3.21 23.06
CA GLN A 165 1.72 -3.14 24.06
C GLN A 165 1.68 -4.28 25.09
N ASP A 166 0.49 -4.78 25.41
CA ASP A 166 0.30 -5.90 26.35
C ASP A 166 0.66 -7.27 25.75
N PHE A 167 0.87 -7.35 24.44
CA PHE A 167 1.27 -8.58 23.75
C PHE A 167 2.78 -8.65 23.55
N PRO A 168 3.37 -9.86 23.45
CA PRO A 168 4.78 -10.00 23.11
C PRO A 168 5.12 -9.32 21.78
N ALA A 169 6.32 -8.72 21.69
CA ALA A 169 6.73 -7.93 20.53
C ALA A 169 6.61 -8.66 19.16
N SER A 170 6.75 -9.99 19.15
CA SER A 170 6.60 -10.84 17.96
C SER A 170 5.19 -10.86 17.38
N TYR A 171 4.17 -10.41 18.12
CA TYR A 171 2.77 -10.34 17.66
C TYR A 171 2.32 -8.92 17.28
N ARG A 172 3.19 -7.91 17.45
CA ARG A 172 2.81 -6.50 17.26
C ARG A 172 2.89 -6.03 15.79
N LEU A 173 3.42 -6.87 14.90
CA LEU A 173 3.57 -6.62 13.46
C LEU A 173 3.01 -7.80 12.66
N GLY A 174 2.59 -7.53 11.42
CA GLY A 174 1.96 -8.53 10.56
C GLY A 174 0.45 -8.60 10.77
N PRO A 175 -0.23 -9.68 10.37
CA PRO A 175 0.31 -10.85 9.69
C PRO A 175 0.52 -10.60 8.19
N ASN A 176 1.07 -11.61 7.52
CA ASN A 176 1.00 -11.73 6.07
C ASN A 176 -0.31 -12.46 5.67
N GLY A 177 -0.51 -12.66 4.37
CA GLY A 177 -1.63 -13.39 3.82
C GLY A 177 -1.26 -14.18 2.58
N CYS A 178 -2.29 -14.62 1.87
CA CYS A 178 -2.14 -15.20 0.55
C CYS A 178 -3.15 -14.66 -0.46
N TRP A 179 -2.71 -14.65 -1.71
CA TRP A 179 -3.57 -14.39 -2.86
C TRP A 179 -4.36 -15.64 -3.21
N ASP A 180 -5.59 -15.44 -3.65
CA ASP A 180 -6.45 -16.49 -4.22
C ASP A 180 -5.83 -17.15 -5.46
N ASN A 181 -5.15 -16.35 -6.28
CA ASN A 181 -4.38 -16.82 -7.42
C ASN A 181 -3.21 -15.86 -7.69
N VAL A 182 -2.06 -16.37 -8.12
CA VAL A 182 -0.85 -15.54 -8.29
C VAL A 182 -0.75 -14.97 -9.70
N GLU A 183 -1.26 -15.70 -10.70
CA GLU A 183 -1.34 -15.26 -12.09
C GLU A 183 -2.48 -14.26 -12.33
N TYR A 184 -3.59 -14.42 -11.59
CA TYR A 184 -4.82 -13.64 -11.68
C TYR A 184 -5.31 -13.20 -10.29
N PRO A 185 -4.53 -12.41 -9.54
CA PRO A 185 -4.83 -12.05 -8.16
C PRO A 185 -6.09 -11.19 -8.08
N LYS A 186 -7.08 -11.60 -7.29
CA LYS A 186 -8.33 -10.84 -7.07
C LYS A 186 -8.64 -10.63 -5.60
N MET A 187 -8.18 -11.52 -4.73
CA MET A 187 -8.41 -11.46 -3.30
C MET A 187 -7.13 -11.78 -2.55
N PHE A 188 -6.76 -10.91 -1.61
CA PHE A 188 -5.71 -11.18 -0.64
C PHE A 188 -6.33 -11.42 0.72
N LYS A 189 -6.03 -12.56 1.35
CA LYS A 189 -6.59 -12.97 2.63
C LYS A 189 -5.49 -13.18 3.66
N LEU A 190 -5.62 -12.52 4.80
CA LEU A 190 -4.69 -12.64 5.91
C LEU A 190 -4.76 -14.02 6.56
N TYR A 191 -3.61 -14.53 7.01
CA TYR A 191 -3.54 -15.82 7.71
C TYR A 191 -4.09 -15.76 9.13
N TYR A 192 -3.94 -14.60 9.78
CA TYR A 192 -4.27 -14.39 11.18
C TYR A 192 -5.01 -13.05 11.38
N THR A 193 -5.35 -12.76 12.63
CA THR A 193 -5.95 -11.49 13.02
C THR A 193 -5.08 -10.31 12.57
N PRO A 194 -5.64 -9.31 11.88
CA PRO A 194 -4.89 -8.14 11.43
C PRO A 194 -4.33 -7.33 12.60
N THR A 195 -3.08 -6.87 12.48
CA THR A 195 -2.62 -5.68 13.21
C THR A 195 -2.76 -4.45 12.32
N LEU A 196 -2.54 -3.25 12.87
CA LEU A 196 -2.49 -2.03 12.06
C LEU A 196 -1.33 -2.06 11.05
N ALA A 197 -0.26 -2.80 11.35
CA ALA A 197 0.94 -2.94 10.52
C ALA A 197 1.02 -4.32 9.85
N THR A 198 0.07 -4.64 8.96
CA THR A 198 0.15 -5.84 8.13
C THR A 198 1.44 -5.84 7.30
N SER A 199 1.88 -7.01 6.83
CA SER A 199 3.06 -7.08 5.95
C SER A 199 2.90 -6.24 4.68
N ALA A 200 1.66 -6.11 4.17
CA ALA A 200 1.36 -5.29 3.01
C ALA A 200 1.46 -3.79 3.29
N VAL A 201 0.96 -3.34 4.44
CA VAL A 201 1.07 -1.94 4.89
C VAL A 201 2.53 -1.55 5.11
N LEU A 202 3.30 -2.42 5.76
CA LEU A 202 4.74 -2.18 5.96
C LEU A 202 5.49 -2.11 4.62
N SER A 203 5.20 -3.01 3.68
CA SER A 203 5.82 -2.99 2.36
C SER A 203 5.49 -1.70 1.60
N GLY A 204 4.21 -1.32 1.54
CA GLY A 204 3.77 -0.08 0.92
C GLY A 204 4.35 1.18 1.57
N GLY A 205 4.46 1.20 2.90
CA GLY A 205 5.12 2.29 3.64
C GLY A 205 6.60 2.40 3.34
N MET A 206 7.32 1.28 3.28
CA MET A 206 8.73 1.24 2.90
C MET A 206 8.95 1.75 1.47
N ASP A 207 8.11 1.32 0.53
CA ASP A 207 8.19 1.74 -0.87
C ASP A 207 7.84 3.22 -1.02
N GLY A 208 6.80 3.68 -0.33
CA GLY A 208 6.40 5.10 -0.29
C GLY A 208 7.48 5.98 0.31
N LEU A 209 8.15 5.53 1.37
CA LEU A 209 9.30 6.23 1.97
C LEU A 209 10.47 6.34 0.97
N VAL A 210 10.79 5.25 0.26
CA VAL A 210 11.86 5.23 -0.75
C VAL A 210 11.55 6.18 -1.91
N LEU A 211 10.36 6.06 -2.49
CA LEU A 211 9.94 6.88 -3.62
C LEU A 211 9.79 8.35 -3.23
N GLY A 212 9.17 8.64 -2.07
CA GLY A 212 9.03 10.01 -1.58
C GLY A 212 10.37 10.68 -1.34
N ASN A 213 11.33 9.96 -0.73
CA ASN A 213 12.67 10.47 -0.54
C ASN A 213 13.38 10.71 -1.87
N HIS A 214 13.30 9.77 -2.81
CA HIS A 214 13.89 9.94 -4.15
C HIS A 214 13.33 11.16 -4.87
N LEU A 215 12.00 11.28 -4.96
CA LEU A 215 11.31 12.37 -5.66
C LEU A 215 11.63 13.74 -5.05
N SER A 216 11.70 13.83 -3.71
CA SER A 216 12.05 15.08 -3.04
C SER A 216 13.46 15.58 -3.37
N ASN A 217 14.38 14.67 -3.72
CA ASN A 217 15.77 14.96 -4.01
C ASN A 217 16.07 15.13 -5.52
N LEU A 218 15.06 15.03 -6.40
CA LEU A 218 15.27 15.20 -7.84
C LEU A 218 15.72 16.64 -8.19
N PRO A 219 16.70 16.81 -9.10
CA PRO A 219 17.09 18.13 -9.59
C PRO A 219 15.94 18.87 -10.27
N LYS A 220 15.88 20.19 -10.12
CA LYS A 220 14.82 21.02 -10.76
C LYS A 220 14.95 21.16 -12.28
N SER A 221 16.13 20.90 -12.82
CA SER A 221 16.36 20.89 -14.26
C SER A 221 15.71 19.68 -14.94
N GLU A 222 15.30 18.69 -14.15
CA GLU A 222 14.65 17.48 -14.63
C GLU A 222 13.14 17.68 -14.67
N ALA A 223 12.51 17.30 -15.78
CA ALA A 223 11.05 17.25 -15.86
C ALA A 223 10.56 16.09 -15.00
N LEU A 224 9.53 16.32 -14.18
CA LEU A 224 8.95 15.24 -13.40
C LEU A 224 8.36 14.18 -14.34
N PRO A 225 8.75 12.91 -14.19
CA PRO A 225 8.14 11.83 -14.96
C PRO A 225 6.67 11.64 -14.55
N PRO A 226 5.82 11.12 -15.45
CA PRO A 226 4.48 10.63 -15.11
C PRO A 226 4.52 9.65 -13.93
N LEU A 227 3.43 9.55 -13.19
CA LEU A 227 3.27 8.61 -12.08
C LEU A 227 3.40 7.17 -12.56
N SER A 228 2.89 6.83 -13.74
CA SER A 228 3.07 5.48 -14.30
C SER A 228 4.54 5.15 -14.56
N ASP A 229 5.34 6.11 -15.02
CA ASP A 229 6.78 5.93 -15.26
C ASP A 229 7.54 5.81 -13.94
N ILE A 230 7.19 6.61 -12.91
CA ILE A 230 7.75 6.48 -11.55
C ILE A 230 7.53 5.07 -11.00
N LEU A 231 6.29 4.56 -11.09
CA LEU A 231 5.93 3.24 -10.60
C LEU A 231 6.60 2.12 -11.43
N THR A 232 6.69 2.30 -12.75
CA THR A 232 7.38 1.38 -13.65
C THR A 232 8.87 1.28 -13.30
N GLY A 233 9.55 2.42 -13.15
CA GLY A 233 10.96 2.46 -12.79
C GLY A 233 11.26 1.79 -11.44
N TYR A 234 10.33 1.87 -10.49
CA TYR A 234 10.50 1.25 -9.18
C TYR A 234 10.16 -0.25 -9.14
N TYR A 235 9.01 -0.66 -9.69
CA TYR A 235 8.52 -2.04 -9.56
C TYR A 235 8.89 -2.96 -10.72
N LEU A 236 9.19 -2.40 -11.89
CA LEU A 236 9.53 -3.14 -13.11
C LEU A 236 10.99 -2.90 -13.56
N PHE A 237 11.79 -2.26 -12.70
CA PHE A 237 13.18 -1.81 -12.90
C PHE A 237 13.37 -0.76 -14.01
N ASP A 238 13.67 0.47 -13.59
CA ASP A 238 14.78 1.32 -13.99
C ASP A 238 14.75 2.61 -13.12
N LEU A 239 15.54 2.66 -12.05
CA LEU A 239 15.77 3.91 -11.30
C LEU A 239 17.20 4.44 -11.45
N GLN A 240 18.09 3.74 -12.17
CA GLN A 240 19.46 4.23 -12.38
C GLN A 240 20.16 3.83 -13.70
N VAL A 241 19.77 2.79 -14.47
CA VAL A 241 20.46 2.41 -15.72
C VAL A 241 19.58 1.49 -16.58
N GLY A 242 19.41 1.87 -17.85
CA GLY A 242 18.69 1.12 -18.88
C GLY A 242 19.31 -0.24 -19.25
N GLN A 243 18.85 -1.29 -18.58
CA GLN A 243 18.89 -2.66 -19.09
C GLN A 243 17.54 -3.33 -18.84
N GLY A 244 16.79 -3.52 -19.93
CA GLY A 244 15.51 -4.23 -19.91
C GLY A 244 15.67 -5.75 -19.83
N LEU A 245 14.74 -6.36 -19.09
CA LEU A 245 14.04 -7.65 -19.26
C LEU A 245 14.75 -8.67 -20.19
N ASP A 246 15.29 -9.78 -19.71
CA ASP A 246 14.53 -10.94 -19.21
C ASP A 246 15.39 -11.77 -18.23
N GLY A 247 14.97 -11.90 -16.97
CA GLY A 247 15.60 -12.83 -16.00
C GLY A 247 15.82 -12.32 -14.57
N GLU A 248 15.46 -11.08 -14.23
CA GLU A 248 15.87 -10.45 -12.96
C GLU A 248 14.76 -10.10 -11.97
N THR A 249 13.55 -10.67 -12.09
CA THR A 249 12.47 -10.47 -11.09
C THR A 249 12.92 -10.86 -9.68
N ASP A 250 13.80 -11.86 -9.58
CA ASP A 250 14.39 -12.33 -8.32
C ASP A 250 15.26 -11.26 -7.63
N LYS A 251 15.71 -10.23 -8.36
CA LYS A 251 16.53 -9.13 -7.81
C LYS A 251 15.72 -7.91 -7.38
N ILE A 252 14.43 -7.81 -7.73
CA ILE A 252 13.55 -6.67 -7.37
C ILE A 252 13.42 -6.55 -5.85
N SER A 253 13.05 -7.64 -5.20
CA SER A 253 12.80 -7.65 -3.75
C SER A 253 14.05 -7.31 -2.91
N PRO A 254 15.22 -7.92 -3.18
CA PRO A 254 16.48 -7.54 -2.53
C PRO A 254 16.82 -6.05 -2.70
N LYS A 255 16.63 -5.49 -3.91
CA LYS A 255 16.94 -4.09 -4.18
C LYS A 255 16.04 -3.14 -3.41
N ARG A 256 14.73 -3.36 -3.41
CA ARG A 256 13.76 -2.57 -2.62
C ARG A 256 14.12 -2.58 -1.14
N ARG A 257 14.40 -3.75 -0.57
CA ARG A 257 14.87 -3.89 0.83
C ARG A 257 16.17 -3.15 1.11
N GLN A 258 17.12 -3.19 0.18
CA GLN A 258 18.39 -2.47 0.30
C GLN A 258 18.15 -0.96 0.35
N LEU A 259 17.29 -0.43 -0.52
CA LEU A 259 16.94 1.00 -0.55
C LEU A 259 16.23 1.42 0.75
N SER A 260 15.28 0.63 1.24
CA SER A 260 14.62 0.91 2.53
C SER A 260 15.62 0.95 3.68
N ARG A 261 16.61 0.03 3.70
CA ARG A 261 17.66 0.03 4.73
C ARG A 261 18.50 1.31 4.66
N MET A 262 18.94 1.72 3.47
CA MET A 262 19.76 2.94 3.32
C MET A 262 19.05 4.18 3.87
N ILE A 263 17.72 4.23 3.82
CA ILE A 263 16.94 5.36 4.35
C ILE A 263 16.69 5.22 5.86
N LEU A 264 16.42 4.01 6.36
CA LEU A 264 16.04 3.80 7.76
C LEU A 264 17.22 3.66 8.72
N GLU A 265 18.36 3.14 8.27
CA GLU A 265 19.54 2.87 9.11
C GLU A 265 20.15 4.14 9.74
N PRO A 266 20.18 5.30 9.06
CA PRO A 266 20.65 6.55 9.68
C PRO A 266 19.68 7.16 10.69
N LEU A 267 18.42 6.72 10.74
CA LEU A 267 17.37 7.34 11.55
C LEU A 267 17.32 6.74 12.97
N ASP A 268 17.07 7.59 13.97
CA ASP A 268 16.60 7.13 15.27
C ASP A 268 15.11 6.79 15.17
N LEU A 269 14.81 5.56 14.72
CA LEU A 269 13.42 5.11 14.51
C LEU A 269 12.59 5.16 15.79
N GLN A 270 13.20 4.99 16.97
CA GLN A 270 12.45 5.10 18.22
C GLN A 270 11.97 6.53 18.42
N ASN A 271 12.86 7.51 18.24
CA ASN A 271 12.50 8.92 18.33
C ASN A 271 11.48 9.32 17.26
N GLU A 272 11.69 8.93 16.00
CA GLU A 272 10.78 9.22 14.88
C GLU A 272 9.35 8.70 15.13
N VAL A 273 9.22 7.47 15.64
CA VAL A 273 7.91 6.90 16.00
C VAL A 273 7.29 7.63 17.19
N MET A 274 8.06 7.96 18.22
CA MET A 274 7.55 8.67 19.40
C MET A 274 7.11 10.10 19.08
N GLU A 275 7.87 10.84 18.26
CA GLU A 275 7.48 12.18 17.80
C GLU A 275 6.23 12.12 16.92
N THR A 276 6.13 11.09 16.06
CA THR A 276 4.91 10.87 15.28
C THR A 276 3.70 10.60 16.18
N LEU A 277 3.83 9.76 17.22
CA LEU A 277 2.75 9.50 18.17
C LEU A 277 2.32 10.76 18.93
N LYS A 278 3.27 11.58 19.40
CA LYS A 278 2.97 12.87 20.04
C LYS A 278 2.13 13.77 19.13
N LEU A 279 2.48 13.82 17.85
CA LEU A 279 1.74 14.59 16.86
C LEU A 279 0.34 14.02 16.61
N VAL A 280 0.21 12.69 16.48
CA VAL A 280 -1.09 12.01 16.36
C VAL A 280 -1.98 12.38 17.56
N TRP A 281 -1.48 12.28 18.78
CA TRP A 281 -2.26 12.60 19.97
C TRP A 281 -2.69 14.07 20.01
N LYS A 282 -1.82 14.99 19.60
CA LYS A 282 -2.17 16.41 19.50
C LYS A 282 -3.26 16.68 18.46
N LEU A 283 -3.18 16.04 17.31
CA LEU A 283 -4.15 16.23 16.22
C LEU A 283 -5.50 15.58 16.53
N GLU A 284 -5.49 14.43 17.20
CA GLU A 284 -6.69 13.67 17.56
C GLU A 284 -7.26 14.04 18.94
N LYS A 285 -6.62 14.97 19.67
CA LYS A 285 -7.01 15.41 21.03
C LYS A 285 -7.00 14.29 22.06
N THR A 286 -5.98 13.43 21.96
CA THR A 286 -5.76 12.26 22.82
C THR A 286 -4.45 12.35 23.59
N GLU A 287 -3.99 13.57 23.91
CA GLU A 287 -2.71 13.83 24.58
C GLU A 287 -2.57 13.16 25.95
N TRP A 288 -3.69 12.80 26.59
CA TRP A 288 -3.68 12.04 27.84
C TRP A 288 -3.01 10.66 27.71
N ILE A 289 -2.95 10.09 26.50
CA ILE A 289 -2.23 8.84 26.22
C ILE A 289 -0.73 8.99 26.48
N ALA A 290 -0.17 10.20 26.35
CA ALA A 290 1.25 10.47 26.60
C ALA A 290 1.68 10.22 28.06
N PHE A 291 0.72 10.08 29.00
CA PHE A 291 1.00 9.75 30.39
C PHE A 291 1.28 8.27 30.63
N ASP A 292 1.01 7.40 29.64
CA ASP A 292 1.37 6.00 29.71
C ASP A 292 2.90 5.83 29.55
N THR A 293 3.53 5.34 30.61
CA THR A 293 4.98 5.16 30.69
C THR A 293 5.48 3.90 29.96
N GLY A 294 4.58 2.99 29.56
CA GLY A 294 4.89 1.75 28.86
C GLY A 294 5.17 1.93 27.35
N ILE A 295 4.63 3.00 26.75
CA ILE A 295 4.65 3.21 25.29
C ILE A 295 6.07 3.23 24.73
N GLY A 296 6.99 3.96 25.38
CA GLY A 296 8.37 4.06 24.92
C GLY A 296 9.09 2.70 24.86
N GLN A 297 8.80 1.83 25.82
CA GLN A 297 9.33 0.46 25.84
C GLN A 297 8.63 -0.41 24.79
N ALA A 298 7.31 -0.29 24.63
CA ALA A 298 6.55 -1.02 23.61
C ALA A 298 7.05 -0.73 22.19
N VAL A 299 7.32 0.55 21.89
CA VAL A 299 7.92 1.01 20.62
C VAL A 299 9.32 0.42 20.45
N LYS A 300 10.18 0.52 21.47
CA LYS A 300 11.55 0.00 21.41
C LYS A 300 11.60 -1.50 21.12
N GLU A 301 10.74 -2.28 21.77
CA GLU A 301 10.65 -3.74 21.54
C GLU A 301 10.04 -4.10 20.19
N GLY A 302 9.01 -3.36 19.77
CA GLY A 302 8.40 -3.53 18.46
C GLY A 302 9.37 -3.27 17.31
N LEU A 303 10.16 -2.19 17.41
CA LEU A 303 11.20 -1.87 16.42
C LEU A 303 12.31 -2.92 16.34
N LYS A 304 12.71 -3.53 17.46
CA LYS A 304 13.64 -4.68 17.41
C LYS A 304 13.09 -5.83 16.56
N SER A 305 11.78 -6.08 16.64
CA SER A 305 11.12 -7.11 15.82
C SER A 305 11.08 -6.71 14.34
N LEU A 306 10.83 -5.44 14.04
CA LEU A 306 10.91 -4.91 12.67
C LEU A 306 12.31 -5.10 12.06
N TYR A 307 13.36 -4.71 12.78
CA TYR A 307 14.75 -4.88 12.34
C TYR A 307 15.14 -6.35 12.15
N ALA A 308 14.68 -7.24 13.04
CA ALA A 308 14.89 -8.68 12.90
C ALA A 308 14.24 -9.22 11.61
N GLY A 309 13.04 -8.76 11.26
CA GLY A 309 12.40 -9.08 9.99
C GLY A 309 13.19 -8.59 8.77
N ILE A 310 13.65 -7.33 8.79
CA ILE A 310 14.46 -6.75 7.70
C ILE A 310 15.80 -7.49 7.53
N GLY A 311 16.42 -7.95 8.63
CA GLY A 311 17.72 -8.62 8.64
C GLY A 311 17.70 -10.12 8.30
N THR A 312 16.65 -10.85 8.70
CA THR A 312 16.51 -12.29 8.41
C THR A 312 16.24 -12.56 6.94
N ALA A 313 15.54 -11.66 6.25
CA ALA A 313 15.30 -11.69 4.81
C ALA A 313 16.57 -11.64 3.92
N LEU A 314 17.73 -11.30 4.49
CA LEU A 314 19.01 -11.25 3.77
C LEU A 314 19.87 -12.50 3.95
N ARG A 315 19.84 -13.15 5.12
CA ARG A 315 20.72 -14.30 5.41
C ARG A 315 20.32 -15.57 4.68
N SER A 316 19.12 -15.61 4.12
CA SER A 316 18.62 -16.69 3.27
C SER A 316 19.20 -16.67 1.84
N TYR A 317 20.01 -15.68 1.48
CA TYR A 317 20.73 -15.64 0.21
C TYR A 317 22.24 -15.74 0.48
N PRO A 318 22.91 -16.87 0.13
CA PRO A 318 24.36 -16.88 0.12
C PRO A 318 24.85 -15.89 -0.94
N ASP A 319 25.95 -15.23 -0.62
CA ASP A 319 26.71 -14.40 -1.53
C ASP A 319 27.05 -15.22 -2.79
N VAL A 320 26.40 -14.93 -3.93
CA VAL A 320 26.64 -15.66 -5.19
C VAL A 320 27.90 -15.08 -5.84
N SER A 321 29.04 -15.35 -5.22
CA SER A 321 30.34 -15.42 -5.87
C SER A 321 30.72 -16.89 -6.01
N GLY A 322 29.94 -17.64 -6.78
CA GLY A 322 30.15 -19.07 -6.95
C GLY A 322 29.16 -19.66 -7.93
N GLU A 323 29.62 -19.84 -9.16
CA GLU A 323 28.94 -20.54 -10.24
C GLU A 323 28.54 -21.95 -9.81
N GLN A 324 27.25 -22.21 -9.60
CA GLN A 324 26.70 -23.56 -9.64
C GLN A 324 25.22 -23.58 -10.03
N SER A 325 24.96 -24.27 -11.13
CA SER A 325 23.68 -24.48 -11.79
C SER A 325 22.62 -25.08 -10.87
N LEU A 326 21.52 -24.34 -10.65
CA LEU A 326 20.28 -24.85 -10.05
C LEU A 326 19.20 -24.95 -11.14
N THR A 327 19.40 -25.92 -12.04
CA THR A 327 18.33 -26.37 -12.93
C THR A 327 17.48 -27.41 -12.19
N LYS A 328 16.16 -27.14 -12.11
CA LYS A 328 15.07 -27.98 -11.55
C LYS A 328 14.71 -27.75 -10.08
N VAL A 329 14.01 -26.65 -9.81
CA VAL A 329 12.98 -26.61 -8.75
C VAL A 329 11.64 -26.24 -9.40
N PRO A 330 10.54 -26.97 -9.14
CA PRO A 330 9.23 -26.63 -9.69
C PRO A 330 8.77 -25.25 -9.21
N ARG A 331 8.25 -24.41 -10.12
CA ARG A 331 7.83 -23.02 -9.86
C ARG A 331 6.82 -22.87 -8.70
N SER A 332 6.06 -23.92 -8.34
CA SER A 332 5.07 -23.86 -7.24
C SER A 332 5.67 -23.95 -5.83
N LEU A 333 6.86 -24.53 -5.66
CA LEU A 333 7.53 -24.67 -4.36
C LEU A 333 8.50 -23.52 -4.06
N SER A 334 8.96 -22.82 -5.10
CA SER A 334 9.82 -21.63 -4.97
C SER A 334 9.08 -20.45 -4.30
N LEU A 335 7.79 -20.26 -4.61
CA LEU A 335 7.00 -19.16 -4.02
C LEU A 335 6.78 -19.29 -2.50
N CYS A 336 6.68 -20.51 -1.98
CA CYS A 336 6.45 -20.73 -0.54
C CYS A 336 7.66 -20.33 0.33
N LEU A 337 8.89 -20.41 -0.19
CA LEU A 337 10.07 -19.97 0.56
C LEU A 337 10.22 -18.45 0.63
N TRP A 338 9.68 -17.70 -0.34
CA TRP A 338 9.82 -16.25 -0.46
C TRP A 338 8.84 -15.47 0.44
N ILE A 339 7.66 -16.05 0.72
CA ILE A 339 6.61 -15.53 1.63
C ILE A 339 7.10 -15.47 3.10
N THR A 340 8.09 -16.28 3.45
CA THR A 340 8.61 -16.42 4.82
C THR A 340 9.48 -15.25 5.28
N CYS A 341 10.10 -14.48 4.38
CA CYS A 341 11.12 -13.50 4.78
C CYS A 341 10.57 -12.17 5.35
N LEU A 342 9.28 -11.90 5.20
CA LEU A 342 8.56 -10.84 5.94
C LEU A 342 7.64 -11.41 7.04
N SER A 343 7.66 -12.73 7.27
CA SER A 343 6.99 -13.31 8.44
C SER A 343 7.83 -13.01 9.68
N ILE A 344 7.47 -11.94 10.39
CA ILE A 344 8.11 -11.47 11.63
C ILE A 344 7.71 -12.41 12.80
N THR A 345 7.95 -13.72 12.65
CA THR A 345 7.71 -14.70 13.69
C THR A 345 8.95 -15.57 13.86
N PRO A 346 9.52 -15.70 15.07
CA PRO A 346 10.72 -16.52 15.29
C PRO A 346 10.46 -18.03 15.13
N THR A 347 9.22 -18.46 14.86
CA THR A 347 8.81 -19.77 14.36
C THR A 347 7.30 -19.66 14.05
N PRO A 348 6.86 -19.66 12.78
CA PRO A 348 5.43 -19.67 12.52
C PRO A 348 4.86 -21.05 12.92
N PRO A 349 3.65 -21.13 13.51
CA PRO A 349 2.87 -22.36 13.42
C PRO A 349 2.73 -22.74 11.94
N PRO A 350 2.55 -24.04 11.60
CA PRO A 350 2.46 -24.48 10.20
C PRO A 350 1.47 -23.60 9.45
N LEU A 351 1.94 -23.00 8.35
CA LEU A 351 1.12 -22.11 7.53
C LEU A 351 -0.17 -22.84 7.16
N PRO A 352 -1.36 -22.30 7.52
CA PRO A 352 -2.60 -22.91 7.08
C PRO A 352 -2.62 -22.89 5.55
N ALA A 353 -3.04 -24.00 4.93
CA ALA A 353 -3.34 -24.01 3.51
C ALA A 353 -4.32 -22.87 3.22
N CYS A 354 -4.06 -22.08 2.18
CA CYS A 354 -4.99 -21.04 1.77
C CYS A 354 -6.38 -21.67 1.64
N PRO A 355 -7.40 -21.17 2.36
CA PRO A 355 -8.72 -21.75 2.29
C PRO A 355 -9.16 -21.73 0.84
N SER A 356 -9.39 -22.90 0.27
CA SER A 356 -9.96 -23.03 -1.06
C SER A 356 -11.30 -22.31 -1.02
N LEU A 357 -11.43 -21.26 -1.84
CA LEU A 357 -12.71 -20.64 -2.11
C LEU A 357 -13.52 -21.64 -2.93
N THR A 358 -14.11 -22.64 -2.26
CA THR A 358 -15.13 -23.47 -2.87
C THR A 358 -16.27 -22.54 -3.27
N ALA A 359 -16.51 -22.44 -4.57
CA ALA A 359 -17.70 -21.81 -5.11
C ALA A 359 -18.93 -22.36 -4.36
N PRO A 360 -19.92 -21.52 -4.00
CA PRO A 360 -21.15 -22.04 -3.43
C PRO A 360 -21.77 -23.00 -4.45
N GLY A 361 -22.07 -24.20 -3.98
CA GLY A 361 -22.59 -25.30 -4.77
C GLY A 361 -23.83 -24.90 -5.58
N THR A 362 -23.88 -25.48 -6.78
CA THR A 362 -25.00 -25.54 -7.73
C THR A 362 -26.36 -25.73 -7.08
#